data_AF-A0A6P6Y741-F1
#
_entry.id   AF-A0A6P6Y741-F1
#
_cell.length_a   1.000
_cell.length_b   1.000
_cell.length_c   1.000
_cell.angle_alpha   90.00
_cell.angle_beta   90.00
_cell.angle_gamma   90.00
#
_symmetry.space_group_name_H-M   'P 1'
#
loop_
_entity.id
_entity.type
_entity.pdbx_description
1 polymer ?
#
loop_
_entity_poly.entity_id
_entity_poly.type
_entity_poly.pdbx_seq_one_letter_code
_entity_poly.pdbx_strand_id
1 'polypeptide(L)'
;MFITSMQEYYNCYSFSFCNKDETEVGNKIILPATALTSLNYLHVPLPMTFQLSNPEKGLITHCGVLEFSSDKNDVAYVPSWMMRNLSLEEGGLILVSNVFLPQGTQIKIQPQQKEFIFSCDDPKTILELCLNRYTCLSQGDVFRVAYGDRTFDIAVLECKPEPAIRIVDADIAVDFAPPADYDEMRHDSRRV
;
A
#
# COMPACT_ATOMS: atom_id res chain seq x y z
N MET A 1 13.27 -27.68 0.13
CA MET A 1 14.26 -26.59 0.23
C MET A 1 13.58 -25.51 1.04
N PHE A 2 13.98 -25.31 2.30
CA PHE A 2 13.38 -24.25 3.12
C PHE A 2 13.88 -22.93 2.53
N ILE A 3 13.01 -22.17 1.87
CA ILE A 3 13.32 -20.81 1.48
C ILE A 3 13.38 -20.03 2.79
N THR A 4 14.59 -19.71 3.23
CA THR A 4 14.81 -18.78 4.34
C THR A 4 14.32 -17.40 3.88
N SER A 5 13.15 -16.98 4.34
CA SER A 5 12.65 -15.61 4.16
C SER A 5 13.21 -14.71 5.25
N MET A 6 13.54 -13.46 4.93
CA MET A 6 13.81 -12.44 5.95
C MET A 6 12.54 -12.20 6.77
N GLN A 7 12.63 -12.21 8.09
CA GLN A 7 11.55 -11.84 9.02
C GLN A 7 12.17 -11.04 10.17
N GLU A 8 11.89 -9.74 10.22
CA GLU A 8 12.49 -8.82 11.20
C GLU A 8 11.42 -7.89 11.78
N TYR A 9 11.57 -7.55 13.06
CA TYR A 9 10.66 -6.62 13.75
C TYR A 9 11.22 -5.20 13.70
N TYR A 10 10.36 -4.22 13.46
CA TYR A 10 10.71 -2.80 13.48
C TYR A 10 9.65 -1.97 14.20
N ASN A 11 10.10 -0.89 14.82
CA ASN A 11 9.25 0.21 15.28
C ASN A 11 8.87 1.06 14.06
N CYS A 12 7.58 1.18 13.80
CA CYS A 12 7.04 1.86 12.65
C CYS A 12 6.82 3.35 12.94
N TYR A 13 7.33 4.22 12.07
CA TYR A 13 7.06 5.65 12.13
C TYR A 13 6.62 6.18 10.75
N SER A 14 5.83 7.25 10.73
CA SER A 14 5.48 7.93 9.47
C SER A 14 6.65 8.72 8.88
N PHE A 15 6.55 9.10 7.60
CA PHE A 15 7.60 9.89 6.94
C PHE A 15 7.81 11.29 7.52
N SER A 16 6.86 11.80 8.30
CA SER A 16 7.01 13.07 9.02
C SER A 16 8.15 13.03 10.04
N PHE A 17 8.54 11.84 10.51
CA PHE A 17 9.70 11.67 11.42
C PHE A 17 11.05 11.66 10.70
N CYS A 18 11.08 11.53 9.37
CA CYS A 18 12.31 11.57 8.57
C CYS A 18 12.35 12.76 7.57
N ASN A 19 11.43 13.72 7.69
CA ASN A 19 11.30 14.89 6.81
C ASN A 19 11.17 14.53 5.32
N LYS A 20 10.41 13.47 5.00
CA LYS A 20 10.15 13.02 3.64
C LYS A 20 8.64 12.93 3.35
N ASP A 21 7.90 13.94 3.76
CA ASP A 21 6.44 13.95 3.58
C ASP A 21 6.04 13.81 2.09
N GLU A 22 6.89 14.25 1.16
CA GLU A 22 6.69 14.05 -0.28
C GLU A 22 6.68 12.57 -0.71
N THR A 23 7.16 11.65 0.13
CA THR A 23 7.17 10.21 -0.14
C THR A 23 5.93 9.48 0.39
N GLU A 24 4.97 10.18 1.00
CA GLU A 24 3.66 9.63 1.40
C GLU A 24 2.81 9.13 0.22
N VAL A 25 3.21 9.44 -1.01
CA VAL A 25 2.57 8.95 -2.25
C VAL A 25 3.20 7.64 -2.74
N GLY A 26 2.46 6.55 -2.59
CA GLY A 26 2.86 5.19 -2.96
C GLY A 26 2.88 4.24 -1.78
N ASN A 27 3.32 2.99 -2.00
CA ASN A 27 3.47 1.96 -0.94
C ASN A 27 4.92 1.49 -0.78
N LYS A 28 5.88 2.40 -0.88
CA LYS A 28 7.29 2.09 -0.67
C LYS A 28 7.71 2.56 0.71
N ILE A 29 8.40 1.71 1.46
CA ILE A 29 8.86 1.99 2.83
C ILE A 29 10.36 2.25 2.86
N ILE A 30 10.87 2.85 3.93
CA ILE A 30 12.31 2.96 4.20
C ILE A 30 12.67 1.97 5.30
N LEU A 31 13.66 1.12 5.02
CA LEU A 31 14.19 0.13 5.95
C LEU A 31 15.61 0.50 6.38
N PRO A 32 16.16 -0.10 7.45
CA PRO A 32 17.55 0.09 7.83
C PRO A 32 18.51 -0.67 6.90
N ALA A 33 19.77 -0.23 6.83
CA ALA A 33 20.80 -0.87 6.02
C ALA A 33 21.08 -2.33 6.41
N THR A 34 20.77 -2.70 7.66
CA THR A 34 20.82 -4.09 8.14
C THR A 34 19.85 -5.00 7.38
N ALA A 35 18.65 -4.52 7.05
CA ALA A 35 17.69 -5.26 6.24
C ALA A 35 18.25 -5.59 4.85
N LEU A 36 18.91 -4.62 4.20
CA LEU A 36 19.57 -4.85 2.91
C LEU A 36 20.67 -5.92 3.00
N THR A 37 21.41 -5.92 4.11
CA THR A 37 22.43 -6.95 4.36
C THR A 37 21.81 -8.35 4.42
N SER A 38 20.71 -8.50 5.17
CA SER A 38 19.93 -9.74 5.23
C SER A 38 19.42 -10.18 3.85
N LEU A 39 18.84 -9.25 3.08
CA LEU A 39 18.29 -9.52 1.75
C LEU A 39 19.35 -9.92 0.73
N ASN A 40 20.54 -9.31 0.78
CA ASN A 40 21.68 -9.66 -0.07
C ASN A 40 22.19 -11.07 0.22
N TYR A 41 22.27 -11.45 1.50
CA TYR A 41 22.65 -12.80 1.91
C TYR A 41 21.67 -13.85 1.39
N LEU A 42 20.38 -13.50 1.36
CA LEU A 42 19.31 -14.36 0.84
C LEU A 42 19.16 -14.32 -0.69
N HIS A 43 19.95 -13.50 -1.39
CA HIS A 43 19.88 -13.29 -2.83
C HIS A 43 18.47 -12.92 -3.33
N VAL A 44 17.76 -12.05 -2.59
CA VAL A 44 16.40 -11.62 -2.97
C VAL A 44 16.47 -10.76 -4.25
N PRO A 45 15.79 -11.15 -5.35
CA PRO A 45 15.78 -10.39 -6.59
C PRO A 45 14.90 -9.13 -6.49
N LEU A 46 15.11 -8.21 -7.42
CA LEU A 46 14.23 -7.06 -7.64
C LEU A 46 12.98 -7.45 -8.46
N PRO A 47 11.86 -6.71 -8.31
CA PRO A 47 11.61 -5.74 -7.25
C PRO A 47 11.43 -6.44 -5.89
N MET A 48 11.99 -5.86 -4.83
CA MET A 48 11.83 -6.38 -3.47
C MET A 48 10.43 -6.02 -2.95
N THR A 49 9.68 -7.05 -2.57
CA THR A 49 8.36 -6.94 -1.95
C THR A 49 8.37 -7.48 -0.52
N PHE A 50 7.58 -6.84 0.33
CA PHE A 50 7.47 -7.20 1.75
C PHE A 50 6.02 -7.29 2.18
N GLN A 51 5.75 -8.21 3.09
CA GLN A 51 4.54 -8.25 3.89
C GLN A 51 4.82 -7.52 5.20
N LEU A 52 3.99 -6.53 5.53
CA LEU A 52 3.94 -5.93 6.86
C LEU A 52 2.78 -6.57 7.60
N SER A 53 3.05 -7.06 8.81
CA SER A 53 2.02 -7.60 9.70
C SER A 53 2.02 -6.81 11.00
N ASN A 54 0.83 -6.45 11.46
CA ASN A 54 0.58 -6.10 12.85
C ASN A 54 0.15 -7.38 13.60
N PRO A 55 1.06 -8.02 14.36
CA PRO A 55 0.77 -9.31 14.98
C PRO A 55 -0.32 -9.23 16.06
N GLU A 56 -0.50 -8.07 16.69
CA GLU A 56 -1.51 -7.88 17.74
C GLU A 56 -2.93 -7.86 17.18
N LYS A 57 -3.10 -7.31 15.98
CA LYS A 57 -4.42 -7.15 15.33
C LYS A 57 -4.68 -8.18 14.23
N GLY A 58 -3.67 -8.98 13.86
CA GLY A 58 -3.76 -9.93 12.74
C GLY A 58 -3.97 -9.24 11.39
N LEU A 59 -3.59 -7.97 11.27
CA LEU A 59 -3.72 -7.17 10.05
C LEU A 59 -2.46 -7.29 9.22
N ILE A 60 -2.63 -7.39 7.90
CA ILE A 60 -1.52 -7.52 6.95
C ILE A 60 -1.71 -6.55 5.79
N THR A 61 -0.59 -6.05 5.26
CA THR A 61 -0.52 -5.29 4.00
C THR A 61 0.81 -5.60 3.31
N HIS A 62 0.98 -5.13 2.08
CA HIS A 62 2.17 -5.37 1.28
C HIS A 62 2.74 -4.09 0.72
N CYS A 63 4.07 -4.06 0.60
CA CYS A 63 4.79 -2.88 0.18
C CYS A 63 6.00 -3.23 -0.71
N GLY A 64 6.52 -2.21 -1.38
CA GLY A 64 7.88 -2.20 -1.88
C GLY A 64 8.84 -1.50 -0.91
N VAL A 65 10.11 -1.43 -1.27
CA VAL A 65 11.11 -0.60 -0.58
C VAL A 65 11.48 0.60 -1.44
N LEU A 66 11.61 1.77 -0.81
CA LEU A 66 12.12 2.99 -1.43
C LEU A 66 13.65 2.99 -1.36
N GLU A 67 14.19 2.83 -0.15
CA GLU A 67 15.62 2.84 0.13
C GLU A 67 15.91 2.19 1.50
N PHE A 68 17.20 1.95 1.75
CA PHE A 68 17.71 1.33 2.97
C PHE A 68 18.55 2.32 3.78
N SER A 69 17.91 3.40 4.23
CA SER A 69 18.56 4.60 4.79
C SER A 69 17.98 5.02 6.15
N SER A 70 17.21 4.15 6.82
CA SER A 70 16.69 4.46 8.16
C SER A 70 17.82 4.86 9.10
N ASP A 71 17.61 5.91 9.88
CA ASP A 71 18.59 6.48 10.82
C ASP A 71 18.81 5.58 12.04
N LYS A 72 17.90 4.63 12.30
CA LYS A 72 17.99 3.64 13.37
C LYS A 72 17.77 2.24 12.83
N ASN A 73 18.54 1.29 13.37
CA ASN A 73 18.52 -0.11 12.92
C ASN A 73 17.22 -0.86 13.24
N ASP A 74 16.42 -0.36 14.16
CA ASP A 74 15.16 -0.94 14.61
C ASP A 74 13.93 -0.13 14.14
N VAL A 75 14.11 0.86 13.26
CA VAL A 75 13.03 1.72 12.76
C VAL A 75 12.78 1.48 11.28
N ALA A 76 11.50 1.35 10.92
CA ALA A 76 11.00 1.40 9.56
C ALA A 76 10.12 2.65 9.38
N TYR A 77 10.35 3.40 8.31
CA TYR A 77 9.47 4.51 7.94
C TYR A 77 8.45 4.06 6.90
N VAL A 78 7.16 4.25 7.20
CA VAL A 78 6.04 3.68 6.45
C VAL A 78 5.03 4.80 6.15
N PRO A 79 4.44 4.85 4.95
CA PRO A 79 3.39 5.81 4.66
C PRO A 79 2.27 5.78 5.71
N SER A 80 1.82 6.96 6.14
CA SER A 80 0.76 7.13 7.14
C SER A 80 -0.50 6.33 6.81
N TRP A 81 -0.87 6.23 5.53
CA TRP A 81 -2.05 5.47 5.11
C TRP A 81 -1.91 3.96 5.31
N MET A 82 -0.70 3.41 5.16
CA MET A 82 -0.42 2.00 5.44
C MET A 82 -0.46 1.73 6.95
N MET A 83 0.06 2.66 7.76
CA MET A 83 -0.05 2.58 9.21
C MET A 83 -1.52 2.54 9.65
N ARG A 84 -2.39 3.34 9.02
CA ARG A 84 -3.85 3.28 9.25
C ARG A 84 -4.43 1.91 8.87
N ASN A 85 -4.07 1.32 7.73
CA ASN A 85 -4.55 -0.01 7.33
C ASN A 85 -4.14 -1.09 8.34
N LEU A 86 -2.94 -0.99 8.90
CA LEU A 86 -2.43 -1.87 9.95
C LEU A 86 -2.91 -1.48 11.37
N SER A 87 -3.67 -0.40 11.48
CA SER A 87 -4.13 0.18 12.75
C SER A 87 -2.99 0.40 13.76
N LEU A 88 -1.90 1.01 13.29
CA LEU A 88 -0.71 1.34 14.06
C LEU A 88 -0.70 2.81 14.49
N GLU A 89 -0.09 3.05 15.64
CA GLU A 89 0.33 4.37 16.09
C GLU A 89 1.84 4.55 15.85
N GLU A 90 2.35 5.78 15.98
CA GLU A 90 3.78 6.07 15.88
C GLU A 90 4.57 5.28 16.94
N GLY A 91 5.63 4.58 16.51
CA GLY A 91 6.39 3.66 17.35
C GLY A 91 5.74 2.27 17.50
N GLY A 92 4.62 2.00 16.82
CA GLY A 92 3.98 0.68 16.82
C GLY A 92 4.86 -0.40 16.22
N LEU A 93 4.82 -1.60 16.79
CA LEU A 93 5.66 -2.72 16.36
C LEU A 93 5.05 -3.43 15.14
N ILE A 94 5.87 -3.63 14.10
CA ILE A 94 5.51 -4.40 12.90
C ILE A 94 6.48 -5.54 12.68
N LEU A 95 5.96 -6.64 12.13
CA LEU A 95 6.77 -7.70 11.55
C LEU A 95 6.87 -7.48 10.03
N VAL A 96 8.09 -7.30 9.54
CA VAL A 96 8.39 -7.16 8.11
C VAL A 96 8.97 -8.47 7.61
N SER A 97 8.31 -9.07 6.62
CA SER A 97 8.72 -10.32 6.00
C SER A 97 8.95 -10.13 4.50
N ASN A 98 10.09 -10.62 3.98
CA ASN A 98 10.28 -10.70 2.54
C ASN A 98 9.30 -11.73 1.95
N VAL A 99 8.62 -11.35 0.87
CA VAL A 99 7.70 -12.23 0.14
C VAL A 99 7.88 -12.05 -1.37
N PHE A 100 7.50 -13.07 -2.14
CA PHE A 100 7.39 -12.99 -3.59
C PHE A 100 5.92 -12.93 -3.98
N LEU A 101 5.51 -11.84 -4.62
CA LEU A 101 4.13 -11.67 -5.05
C LEU A 101 3.98 -12.03 -6.53
N PRO A 102 2.92 -12.76 -6.92
CA PRO A 102 2.64 -13.02 -8.31
C PRO A 102 2.34 -11.71 -9.06
N GLN A 103 2.62 -11.70 -10.36
CA GLN A 103 2.26 -10.56 -11.21
C GLN A 103 0.72 -10.44 -11.29
N GLY A 104 0.23 -9.23 -11.02
CA GLY A 104 -1.18 -8.89 -11.10
C GLY A 104 -1.72 -8.97 -12.53
N THR A 105 -2.97 -9.42 -12.65
CA THR A 105 -3.68 -9.47 -13.95
C THR A 105 -4.98 -8.66 -13.92
N GLN A 106 -5.65 -8.61 -12.77
CA GLN A 106 -6.88 -7.87 -12.59
C GLN A 106 -6.99 -7.33 -11.17
N ILE A 107 -7.55 -6.14 -11.03
CA ILE A 107 -7.99 -5.57 -9.75
C ILE A 107 -9.43 -5.10 -9.86
N LYS A 108 -10.15 -5.17 -8.74
CA LYS A 108 -11.41 -4.46 -8.54
C LYS A 108 -11.23 -3.45 -7.44
N ILE A 109 -11.53 -2.19 -7.74
CA ILE A 109 -11.31 -1.08 -6.81
C ILE A 109 -12.58 -0.26 -6.63
N GLN A 110 -12.67 0.40 -5.48
CA GLN A 110 -13.81 1.22 -5.11
C GLN A 110 -13.35 2.58 -4.57
N PRO A 111 -13.67 3.69 -5.27
CA PRO A 111 -13.53 5.02 -4.71
C PRO A 111 -14.36 5.14 -3.43
N GLN A 112 -13.80 5.74 -2.39
CA GLN A 112 -14.56 5.92 -1.15
C GLN A 112 -15.53 7.11 -1.22
N GLN A 113 -15.25 8.07 -2.10
CA GLN A 113 -16.05 9.28 -2.27
C GLN A 113 -16.36 9.53 -3.74
N LYS A 114 -17.60 9.90 -4.04
CA LYS A 114 -18.06 10.29 -5.39
C LYS A 114 -17.30 11.48 -5.97
N GLU A 115 -16.75 12.32 -5.09
CA GLU A 115 -15.88 13.45 -5.45
C GLU A 115 -14.72 13.02 -6.35
N PHE A 116 -14.19 11.80 -6.18
CA PHE A 116 -13.14 11.27 -7.08
C PHE A 116 -13.62 11.19 -8.53
N ILE A 117 -14.87 10.78 -8.76
CA ILE A 117 -15.46 10.68 -10.10
C ILE A 117 -15.77 12.06 -10.66
N PHE A 118 -16.29 12.96 -9.83
CA PHE A 118 -16.68 14.31 -10.29
C PHE A 118 -15.48 15.26 -10.46
N SER A 119 -14.38 15.03 -9.76
CA SER A 119 -13.18 15.87 -9.84
C SER A 119 -12.26 15.50 -11.00
N CYS A 120 -12.45 14.32 -11.60
CA CYS A 120 -11.52 13.74 -12.55
C CYS A 120 -12.18 13.56 -13.92
N ASP A 121 -11.72 14.29 -14.94
CA ASP A 121 -12.20 14.11 -16.32
C ASP A 121 -11.88 12.70 -16.87
N ASP A 122 -10.74 12.13 -16.46
CA ASP A 122 -10.33 10.76 -16.77
C ASP A 122 -9.76 10.05 -15.53
N PRO A 123 -10.64 9.44 -14.70
CA PRO A 123 -10.23 8.73 -13.48
C PRO A 123 -9.28 7.56 -13.74
N LYS A 124 -9.34 6.96 -14.94
CA LYS A 124 -8.52 5.80 -15.28
C LYS A 124 -7.07 6.22 -15.51
N THR A 125 -6.84 7.27 -16.29
CA THR A 125 -5.48 7.79 -16.52
C THR A 125 -4.83 8.27 -15.22
N ILE A 126 -5.57 8.94 -14.35
CA ILE A 126 -5.06 9.40 -13.04
C ILE A 126 -4.66 8.21 -12.17
N LEU A 127 -5.50 7.17 -12.15
CA LEU A 127 -5.20 5.96 -11.42
C LEU A 127 -3.93 5.29 -11.95
N GLU A 128 -3.80 5.12 -13.27
CA GLU A 128 -2.60 4.54 -13.89
C GLU A 128 -1.33 5.32 -13.52
N LEU A 129 -1.39 6.66 -13.55
CA LEU A 129 -0.29 7.53 -13.12
C LEU A 129 0.05 7.35 -11.64
N CYS A 130 -0.95 7.19 -10.77
CA CYS A 130 -0.73 6.96 -9.35
C CYS A 130 -0.18 5.56 -9.07
N LEU A 131 -0.69 4.52 -9.74
CA LEU A 131 -0.25 3.14 -9.56
C LEU A 131 1.22 2.93 -9.93
N ASN A 132 1.82 3.76 -10.79
CA ASN A 132 3.26 3.75 -11.05
C ASN A 132 4.12 3.98 -9.79
N ARG A 133 3.54 4.55 -8.72
CA ARG A 133 4.22 4.76 -7.43
C ARG A 133 4.10 3.55 -6.50
N TYR A 134 3.28 2.58 -6.86
CA TYR A 134 3.00 1.39 -6.07
C TYR A 134 3.76 0.19 -6.64
N THR A 135 4.35 -0.61 -5.75
CA THR A 135 5.02 -1.86 -6.13
C THR A 135 4.05 -3.04 -6.15
N CYS A 136 3.06 -3.00 -5.28
CA CYS A 136 2.10 -4.08 -5.07
C CYS A 136 0.77 -3.54 -4.51
N LEU A 137 -0.26 -4.38 -4.51
CA LEU A 137 -1.55 -4.11 -3.87
C LEU A 137 -1.98 -5.32 -3.06
N SER A 138 -2.70 -5.10 -1.96
CA SER A 138 -3.37 -6.15 -1.21
C SER A 138 -4.88 -5.91 -1.21
N GLN A 139 -5.64 -6.97 -1.39
CA GLN A 139 -7.07 -6.98 -1.22
C GLN A 139 -7.43 -6.60 0.22
N GLY A 140 -8.40 -5.71 0.38
CA GLY A 140 -8.81 -5.14 1.67
C GLY A 140 -8.07 -3.87 2.06
N ASP A 141 -6.95 -3.53 1.42
CA ASP A 141 -6.26 -2.26 1.65
C ASP A 141 -7.08 -1.08 1.11
N VAL A 142 -6.94 0.06 1.79
CA VAL A 142 -7.34 1.37 1.25
C VAL A 142 -6.06 2.16 0.95
N PHE A 143 -5.81 2.44 -0.32
CA PHE A 143 -4.65 3.21 -0.76
C PHE A 143 -5.06 4.63 -1.18
N ARG A 144 -4.07 5.52 -1.30
CA ARG A 144 -4.29 6.94 -1.60
C ARG A 144 -3.88 7.29 -3.04
N VAL A 145 -4.76 8.05 -3.68
CA VAL A 145 -4.57 8.64 -5.01
C VAL A 145 -4.52 10.15 -4.86
N ALA A 146 -3.45 10.78 -5.33
CA ALA A 146 -3.31 12.23 -5.32
C ALA A 146 -3.65 12.79 -6.70
N TYR A 147 -4.53 13.80 -6.75
CA TYR A 147 -4.90 14.51 -7.97
C TYR A 147 -5.07 16.00 -7.69
N GLY A 148 -4.23 16.83 -8.33
CA GLY A 148 -4.10 18.24 -7.97
C GLY A 148 -3.70 18.39 -6.50
N ASP A 149 -4.42 19.25 -5.78
CA ASP A 149 -4.21 19.48 -4.34
C ASP A 149 -5.07 18.56 -3.45
N ARG A 150 -5.70 17.53 -4.04
CA ARG A 150 -6.62 16.63 -3.34
C ARG A 150 -6.07 15.21 -3.27
N THR A 151 -6.45 14.52 -2.20
CA THR A 151 -6.15 13.10 -2.01
C THR A 151 -7.45 12.34 -1.85
N PHE A 152 -7.56 11.21 -2.53
CA PHE A 152 -8.72 10.34 -2.55
C PHE A 152 -8.33 8.95 -2.03
N ASP A 153 -9.17 8.40 -1.15
CA ASP A 153 -9.02 7.03 -0.66
C ASP A 153 -9.72 6.06 -1.63
N ILE A 154 -9.02 4.99 -2.03
CA ILE A 154 -9.48 3.95 -2.94
C ILE A 154 -9.31 2.60 -2.25
N ALA A 155 -10.40 1.86 -2.07
CA ALA A 155 -10.36 0.51 -1.52
C ALA A 155 -10.07 -0.53 -2.61
N VAL A 156 -9.25 -1.52 -2.29
CA VAL A 156 -8.98 -2.69 -3.13
C VAL A 156 -9.95 -3.80 -2.74
N LEU A 157 -10.98 -4.02 -3.56
CA LEU A 157 -12.00 -5.03 -3.29
C LEU A 157 -11.56 -6.44 -3.67
N GLU A 158 -10.79 -6.57 -4.76
CA GLU A 158 -10.32 -7.86 -5.28
C GLU A 158 -9.00 -7.69 -6.03
N CYS A 159 -8.12 -8.68 -5.91
CA CYS A 159 -6.89 -8.83 -6.69
C CYS A 159 -6.86 -10.21 -7.35
N LYS A 160 -6.25 -10.31 -8.52
CA LYS A 160 -5.96 -11.59 -9.20
C LYS A 160 -4.51 -11.66 -9.67
N PRO A 161 -3.85 -12.84 -9.59
CA PRO A 161 -4.43 -14.15 -9.26
C PRO A 161 -4.59 -14.43 -7.76
N GLU A 162 -3.96 -13.64 -6.90
CA GLU A 162 -3.97 -13.83 -5.45
C GLU A 162 -4.42 -12.54 -4.74
N PRO A 163 -4.78 -12.60 -3.44
CA PRO A 163 -5.17 -11.42 -2.68
C PRO A 163 -4.08 -10.34 -2.62
N ALA A 164 -2.80 -10.71 -2.71
CA ALA A 164 -1.69 -9.77 -2.79
C ALA A 164 -0.92 -9.97 -4.11
N ILE A 165 -0.67 -8.89 -4.83
CA ILE A 165 -0.11 -8.92 -6.19
C ILE A 165 0.97 -7.86 -6.39
N ARG A 166 1.98 -8.18 -7.20
CA ARG A 166 2.93 -7.22 -7.74
C ARG A 166 2.30 -6.50 -8.93
N ILE A 167 2.41 -5.17 -8.96
CA ILE A 167 1.84 -4.35 -10.05
C ILE A 167 2.87 -3.62 -10.89
N VAL A 168 4.15 -3.68 -10.52
CA VAL A 168 5.25 -3.12 -11.34
C VAL A 168 5.37 -3.89 -12.64
N ASP A 169 5.50 -3.15 -13.75
CA ASP A 169 5.63 -3.69 -15.11
C ASP A 169 4.51 -4.68 -15.47
N ALA A 170 3.30 -4.42 -14.97
CA ALA A 170 2.14 -5.28 -15.18
C ALA A 170 1.01 -4.53 -15.90
N ASP A 171 0.50 -5.12 -16.97
CA ASP A 171 -0.73 -4.69 -17.63
C ASP A 171 -1.94 -5.22 -16.84
N ILE A 172 -2.42 -4.42 -15.88
CA ILE A 172 -3.52 -4.83 -14.99
C ILE A 172 -4.86 -4.34 -15.54
N ALA A 173 -5.81 -5.26 -15.70
CA ALA A 173 -7.20 -4.91 -15.97
C ALA A 173 -7.86 -4.33 -14.71
N VAL A 174 -8.42 -3.13 -14.81
CA VAL A 174 -9.06 -2.43 -13.68
C VAL A 174 -10.59 -2.46 -13.84
N ASP A 175 -11.28 -2.99 -12.83
CA ASP A 175 -12.73 -2.89 -12.67
C ASP A 175 -13.09 -1.86 -11.57
N PHE A 176 -14.00 -0.94 -11.88
CA PHE A 176 -14.41 0.13 -10.97
C PHE A 176 -15.79 -0.18 -10.39
N ALA A 177 -15.83 -0.37 -9.07
CA ALA A 177 -17.08 -0.40 -8.33
C ALA A 177 -17.63 1.04 -8.12
N PRO A 178 -18.95 1.21 -7.96
CA PRO A 178 -19.54 2.49 -7.58
C PRO A 178 -18.94 3.02 -6.26
N PRO A 179 -18.85 4.35 -6.08
CA PRO A 179 -18.35 4.93 -4.83
C PRO A 179 -19.10 4.42 -3.60
N ALA A 180 -18.39 4.27 -2.47
CA ALA A 180 -19.00 3.79 -1.23
C ALA A 180 -20.13 4.71 -0.72
N ASP A 181 -20.02 6.03 -0.94
CA ASP A 181 -20.98 7.05 -0.53
C ASP A 181 -22.16 7.24 -1.51
N TYR A 182 -22.32 6.36 -2.51
CA TYR A 182 -23.37 6.50 -3.52
C TYR A 182 -24.78 6.14 -3.01
N ASP A 183 -24.91 5.20 -2.07
CA ASP A 183 -26.22 4.71 -1.57
C ASP A 183 -26.87 5.59 -0.49
N GLU A 184 -26.11 6.44 0.21
CA GLU A 184 -26.65 7.31 1.28
C GLU A 184 -27.75 8.26 0.76
N MET A 185 -27.71 8.66 -0.52
CA MET A 185 -28.70 9.57 -1.11
C MET A 185 -30.04 8.91 -1.46
N ARG A 186 -30.06 7.59 -1.68
CA ARG A 186 -31.32 6.86 -1.98
C ARG A 186 -32.21 6.69 -0.75
N HIS A 187 -31.65 6.77 0.45
CA HIS A 187 -32.42 6.73 1.69
C HIS A 187 -32.84 8.10 2.22
N ASP A 188 -32.16 9.18 1.82
CA ASP A 188 -32.52 10.54 2.25
C ASP A 188 -33.68 11.17 1.43
N SER A 189 -33.96 10.63 0.24
CA SER A 189 -35.06 11.09 -0.62
C SER A 189 -36.46 10.58 -0.21
N ARG A 190 -36.59 9.87 0.93
CA ARG A 190 -37.87 9.34 1.46
C ARG A 190 -38.31 9.97 2.78
N ARG A 191 -37.67 11.07 3.21
CA ARG A 191 -38.06 11.82 4.40
C ARG A 191 -38.37 13.28 4.06
N VAL A 192 -39.41 13.50 3.27
CA VAL A 192 -40.16 14.78 3.22
C VAL A 192 -41.64 14.46 3.10
#